data_AF-A0A3A0DIV7-F1
#
_entry.id   AF-A0A3A0DIV7-F1
#
_cell.length_a   1.000
_cell.length_b   1.000
_cell.length_c   1.000
_cell.angle_alpha   90.00
_cell.angle_beta   90.00
_cell.angle_gamma   90.00
#
_symmetry.space_group_name_H-M   'P 1'
#
loop_
_entity.id
_entity.type
_entity.pdbx_description
1 polymer ?
#
loop_
_entity_poly.entity_id
_entity_poly.type
_entity_poly.pdbx_seq_one_letter_code
_entity_poly.pdbx_strand_id
1 'polypeptide(L)'
;MLEKSELRLILRENLDETIRRVNLALRGSGLKGLAKVLSRIGRGAKLPHWYERLRHEKSLPNLDGKTVGSVVEMLLVAVLETHTFASVASPPLRINPARGVDLPDLDLGVKSPSENFCTSEPFFSAYERLIGAGHDILVLLTDYQSRKNTPPLRLQIIKWRYLACTEIADEQLCRIALKHRPWLLAKSESWTQRVYRFLAYVNQSDWRAKQLLRMVDLLDDDAKIRAAIDSTAADFRAQNARRERRNEIPLPDSDFEAIQRIADIHPLHTGVIDAADNWVAETQKDAGRLPNENEWQRLRDGPLDGKIGMSFALQWRYNFGRLFGEPSTIA
;
A
#
# COMPACT_ATOMS: atom_id res chain seq x y z
N MET A 1 11.56 7.63 -29.85
CA MET A 1 11.38 7.98 -28.42
C MET A 1 11.35 6.68 -27.66
N LEU A 2 11.94 6.63 -26.48
CA LEU A 2 11.92 5.40 -25.67
C LEU A 2 10.50 5.11 -25.16
N GLU A 3 10.18 3.84 -25.04
CA GLU A 3 8.96 3.35 -24.42
C GLU A 3 8.99 3.60 -22.89
N LYS A 4 7.81 3.66 -22.27
CA LYS A 4 7.71 3.94 -20.83
C LYS A 4 8.48 2.93 -19.97
N SER A 5 8.46 1.66 -20.36
CA SER A 5 9.18 0.58 -19.69
C SER A 5 10.70 0.77 -19.74
N GLU A 6 11.23 1.24 -20.88
CA GLU A 6 12.66 1.54 -21.04
C GLU A 6 13.08 2.72 -20.17
N LEU A 7 12.25 3.77 -20.10
CA LEU A 7 12.49 4.90 -19.19
C LEU A 7 12.44 4.47 -17.71
N ARG A 8 11.52 3.57 -17.34
CA ARG A 8 11.48 2.97 -15.98
C ARG A 8 12.74 2.16 -15.69
N LEU A 9 13.27 1.41 -16.66
CA LEU A 9 14.52 0.67 -16.51
C LEU A 9 15.70 1.61 -16.25
N ILE A 10 15.86 2.66 -17.07
CA ILE A 10 16.92 3.67 -16.90
C ILE A 10 16.83 4.31 -15.51
N LEU A 11 15.63 4.67 -15.06
CA LEU A 11 15.41 5.21 -13.72
C LEU A 11 15.88 4.21 -12.64
N ARG A 12 15.51 2.93 -12.75
CA ARG A 12 15.91 1.89 -11.78
C ARG A 12 17.43 1.73 -11.71
N GLU A 13 18.10 1.71 -12.86
CA GLU A 13 19.56 1.58 -12.95
C GLU A 13 20.30 2.81 -12.39
N ASN A 14 19.68 3.99 -12.47
CA ASN A 14 20.25 5.26 -12.00
C ASN A 14 19.59 5.78 -10.72
N LEU A 15 18.92 4.91 -9.96
CA LEU A 15 18.03 5.36 -8.90
C LEU A 15 18.79 6.10 -7.80
N ASP A 16 19.91 5.55 -7.33
CA ASP A 16 20.70 6.16 -6.26
C ASP A 16 21.24 7.54 -6.65
N GLU A 17 21.76 7.68 -7.87
CA GLU A 17 22.23 8.97 -8.39
C GLU A 17 21.08 9.96 -8.57
N THR A 18 19.93 9.50 -9.05
CA THR A 18 18.71 10.31 -9.19
C THR A 18 18.28 10.85 -7.82
N ILE A 19 18.18 10.00 -6.79
CA ILE A 19 17.79 10.44 -5.44
C ILE A 19 18.85 11.33 -4.80
N ARG A 20 20.14 11.08 -5.04
CA ARG A 20 21.22 11.98 -4.61
C ARG A 20 21.06 13.38 -5.20
N ARG A 21 20.69 13.49 -6.47
CA ARG A 21 20.41 14.78 -7.15
C ARG A 21 19.16 15.46 -6.60
N VAL A 22 18.09 14.71 -6.32
CA VAL A 22 16.89 15.25 -5.65
C VAL A 22 17.26 15.80 -4.26
N ASN A 23 18.04 15.06 -3.47
CA ASN A 23 18.53 15.53 -2.17
C ASN A 23 19.45 16.76 -2.26
N LEU A 24 20.26 16.88 -3.32
CA LEU A 24 21.02 18.11 -3.58
C LEU A 24 20.08 19.29 -3.85
N ALA A 25 19.02 19.08 -4.63
CA ALA A 25 18.02 20.10 -4.91
C ALA A 25 17.23 20.50 -3.64
N LEU A 26 16.86 19.53 -2.79
CA LEU A 26 16.24 19.76 -1.48
C LEU A 26 17.12 20.57 -0.52
N ARG A 27 18.45 20.54 -0.71
CA ARG A 27 19.41 21.41 -0.01
C ARG A 27 19.66 22.75 -0.73
N GLY A 28 18.82 23.10 -1.70
CA GLY A 28 18.93 24.33 -2.48
C GLY A 28 20.11 24.38 -3.44
N SER A 29 20.72 23.24 -3.77
CA SER A 29 21.87 23.16 -4.69
C SER A 29 21.41 22.77 -6.09
N GLY A 30 22.00 23.36 -7.14
CA GLY A 30 21.68 23.02 -8.53
C GLY A 30 20.29 23.48 -9.04
N LEU A 31 19.48 24.15 -8.22
CA LEU A 31 18.09 24.54 -8.56
C LEU A 31 17.97 25.39 -9.84
N LYS A 32 18.96 26.23 -10.16
CA LYS A 32 18.95 27.04 -11.39
C LYS A 32 18.83 26.17 -12.65
N GLY A 33 19.51 25.02 -12.68
CA GLY A 33 19.44 24.08 -13.81
C GLY A 33 18.07 23.41 -13.95
N LEU A 34 17.33 23.32 -12.85
CA LEU A 34 16.00 22.69 -12.78
C LEU A 34 14.85 23.68 -13.07
N ALA A 35 15.14 24.99 -13.06
CA ALA A 35 14.13 26.05 -13.12
C ALA A 35 13.20 25.95 -14.34
N LYS A 36 13.75 25.58 -15.52
CA LYS A 36 12.96 25.45 -16.75
C LYS A 36 11.87 24.38 -16.60
N VAL A 37 12.23 23.21 -16.06
CA VAL A 37 11.30 22.11 -15.86
C VAL A 37 10.31 22.46 -14.75
N LEU A 38 10.80 22.98 -13.61
CA LEU A 38 9.96 23.38 -12.48
C LEU A 38 8.93 24.46 -12.85
N SER A 39 9.30 25.41 -13.70
CA SER A 39 8.36 26.42 -14.20
C SER A 39 7.30 25.79 -15.10
N ARG A 40 7.68 24.85 -15.98
CA ARG A 40 6.75 24.16 -16.90
C ARG A 40 5.69 23.36 -16.14
N ILE A 41 6.10 22.59 -15.13
CA ILE A 41 5.17 21.76 -14.33
C ILE A 41 4.51 22.55 -13.19
N GLY A 42 4.98 23.75 -12.90
CA GLY A 42 4.40 24.65 -11.92
C GLY A 42 3.09 25.28 -12.39
N ARG A 43 2.25 25.66 -11.42
CA ARG A 43 0.93 26.24 -11.70
C ARG A 43 1.06 27.52 -12.52
N GLY A 44 0.36 27.57 -13.65
CA GLY A 44 0.38 28.72 -14.56
C GLY A 44 1.74 28.95 -15.24
N ALA A 45 2.52 27.88 -15.43
CA ALA A 45 3.86 27.92 -16.02
C ALA A 45 4.87 28.79 -15.23
N LYS A 46 4.67 28.93 -13.91
CA LYS A 46 5.52 29.72 -13.00
C LYS A 46 6.32 28.81 -12.08
N LEU A 47 7.46 29.31 -11.61
CA LEU A 47 8.23 28.65 -10.55
C LEU A 47 7.36 28.45 -9.30
N PRO A 48 7.47 27.30 -8.62
CA PRO A 48 6.73 27.04 -7.40
C PRO A 48 7.04 28.05 -6.30
N HIS A 49 6.06 28.37 -5.45
CA HIS A 49 6.21 29.37 -4.38
C HIS A 49 7.36 29.07 -3.40
N TRP A 50 7.73 27.80 -3.23
CA TRP A 50 8.84 27.36 -2.38
C TRP A 50 10.23 27.52 -3.02
N TYR A 51 10.31 27.75 -4.34
CA TYR A 51 11.55 27.69 -5.11
C TYR A 51 12.60 28.71 -4.65
N GLU A 52 12.22 29.99 -4.54
CA GLU A 52 13.19 31.03 -4.18
C GLU A 52 13.68 30.87 -2.74
N ARG A 53 12.79 30.48 -1.82
CA ARG A 53 13.17 30.17 -0.44
C ARG A 53 14.16 29.01 -0.37
N LEU A 54 13.87 27.91 -1.08
CA LEU A 54 14.78 26.76 -1.14
C LEU A 54 16.14 27.13 -1.73
N ARG A 55 16.14 27.97 -2.77
CA ARG A 55 17.36 28.42 -3.45
C ARG A 55 18.23 29.32 -2.58
N HIS A 56 17.64 30.28 -1.88
CA HIS A 56 18.35 31.31 -1.13
C HIS A 56 18.60 30.92 0.32
N GLU A 57 17.59 30.40 1.02
CA GLU A 57 17.66 30.05 2.44
C GLU A 57 18.07 28.59 2.70
N LYS A 58 18.13 27.76 1.64
CA LYS A 58 18.45 26.32 1.74
C LYS A 58 17.46 25.56 2.63
N SER A 59 16.21 26.01 2.64
CA SER A 59 15.12 25.41 3.41
C SER A 59 13.78 25.62 2.73
N LEU A 60 12.84 24.72 3.00
CA LEU A 60 11.45 24.85 2.58
C LEU A 60 10.67 25.78 3.53
N PRO A 61 9.58 26.40 3.06
CA PRO A 61 8.62 27.03 3.97
C PRO A 61 8.00 25.99 4.92
N ASN A 62 7.29 26.45 5.94
CA ASN A 62 6.55 25.52 6.78
C ASN A 62 5.40 24.95 5.95
N LEU A 63 5.48 23.65 5.63
CA LEU A 63 4.59 22.95 4.71
C LEU A 63 3.97 21.77 5.45
N ASP A 64 2.74 21.42 5.09
CA ASP A 64 2.14 20.17 5.53
C ASP A 64 2.71 18.97 4.75
N GLY A 65 2.42 17.75 5.22
CA GLY A 65 2.94 16.53 4.59
C GLY A 65 2.50 16.36 3.13
N LYS A 66 1.29 16.83 2.77
CA LYS A 66 0.78 16.77 1.40
C LYS A 66 1.58 17.69 0.47
N THR A 67 1.86 18.91 0.91
CA THR A 67 2.64 19.86 0.11
C THR A 67 4.08 19.41 -0.01
N VAL A 68 4.66 18.80 1.05
CA VAL A 68 5.98 18.17 0.98
C VAL A 68 6.06 17.10 -0.11
N GLY A 69 5.05 16.23 -0.22
CA GLY A 69 5.02 15.23 -1.31
C GLY A 69 5.06 15.86 -2.70
N SER A 70 4.27 16.92 -2.91
CA SER A 70 4.30 17.67 -4.17
C SER A 70 5.67 18.31 -4.46
N VAL A 71 6.38 18.82 -3.44
CA VAL A 71 7.77 19.31 -3.63
C VAL A 71 8.68 18.19 -4.12
N VAL A 72 8.62 17.02 -3.48
CA VAL A 72 9.45 15.86 -3.82
C VAL A 72 9.15 15.39 -5.25
N GLU A 73 7.88 15.27 -5.64
CA GLU A 73 7.45 14.90 -6.98
C GLU A 73 7.98 15.88 -8.04
N MET A 74 7.83 17.19 -7.82
CA MET A 74 8.28 18.21 -8.77
C MET A 74 9.80 18.21 -8.93
N LEU A 75 10.54 18.07 -7.83
CA LEU A 75 12.00 17.97 -7.87
C LEU A 75 12.46 16.68 -8.55
N LEU A 76 11.78 15.56 -8.31
CA LEU A 76 12.06 14.30 -8.99
C LEU A 76 11.89 14.46 -10.51
N VAL A 77 10.77 14.99 -10.98
CA VAL A 77 10.54 15.23 -12.43
C VAL A 77 11.62 16.13 -13.03
N ALA A 78 11.97 17.21 -12.34
CA ALA A 78 13.01 18.12 -12.83
C ALA A 78 14.38 17.43 -12.93
N VAL A 79 14.74 16.60 -11.94
CA VAL A 79 15.98 15.81 -11.97
C VAL A 79 15.94 14.75 -13.06
N LEU A 80 14.81 14.06 -13.23
CA LEU A 80 14.64 13.05 -14.28
C LEU A 80 14.91 13.65 -15.66
N GLU A 81 14.27 14.76 -15.99
CA GLU A 81 14.45 15.39 -17.31
C GLU A 81 15.82 16.02 -17.51
N THR A 82 16.39 16.62 -16.47
CA THR A 82 17.64 17.39 -16.60
C THR A 82 18.89 16.54 -16.47
N HIS A 83 18.81 15.39 -15.79
CA HIS A 83 19.97 14.58 -15.44
C HIS A 83 19.78 13.11 -15.83
N THR A 84 18.73 12.45 -15.34
CA THR A 84 18.60 10.98 -15.49
C THR A 84 18.30 10.58 -16.93
N PHE A 85 17.46 11.35 -17.63
CA PHE A 85 17.08 11.13 -19.03
C PHE A 85 17.79 12.09 -20.00
N ALA A 86 18.80 12.83 -19.54
CA ALA A 86 19.46 13.85 -20.35
C ALA A 86 20.13 13.30 -21.63
N SER A 87 20.56 12.04 -21.60
CA SER A 87 21.22 11.37 -22.73
C SER A 87 20.27 10.58 -23.63
N VAL A 88 18.97 10.56 -23.33
CA VAL A 88 17.98 9.76 -24.07
C VAL A 88 16.81 10.61 -24.53
N ALA A 89 16.15 10.17 -25.62
CA ALA A 89 14.97 10.85 -26.12
C ALA A 89 13.73 10.49 -25.28
N SER A 90 13.42 11.31 -24.26
CA SER A 90 12.21 11.22 -23.45
C SER A 90 11.24 12.38 -23.73
N PRO A 91 9.91 12.15 -23.73
CA PRO A 91 8.95 13.25 -23.76
C PRO A 91 9.04 14.08 -22.46
N PRO A 92 8.60 15.35 -22.48
CA PRO A 92 8.42 16.11 -21.24
C PRO A 92 7.43 15.39 -20.32
N LEU A 93 7.88 15.03 -19.12
CA LEU A 93 7.09 14.33 -18.13
C LEU A 93 6.04 15.27 -17.55
N ARG A 94 4.85 14.72 -17.29
CA ARG A 94 3.73 15.41 -16.67
C ARG A 94 3.51 14.86 -15.27
N ILE A 95 3.06 15.74 -14.38
CA ILE A 95 2.48 15.36 -13.08
C ILE A 95 0.97 15.44 -13.25
N ASN A 96 0.26 14.32 -13.18
CA ASN A 96 -1.19 14.32 -13.31
C ASN A 96 -1.89 13.20 -12.51
N PRO A 97 -2.00 13.36 -11.18
CA PRO A 97 -2.63 12.36 -10.30
C PRO A 97 -4.07 12.03 -10.68
N ALA A 98 -4.79 12.94 -11.36
CA ALA A 98 -6.17 12.71 -11.80
C ALA A 98 -6.31 11.57 -12.83
N ARG A 99 -5.19 11.10 -13.41
CA ARG A 99 -5.15 9.92 -14.29
C ARG A 99 -4.95 8.60 -13.54
N GLY A 100 -4.98 8.62 -12.20
CA GLY A 100 -4.76 7.44 -11.37
C GLY A 100 -3.30 7.02 -11.25
N VAL A 101 -2.35 7.86 -11.68
CA VAL A 101 -0.90 7.68 -11.56
C VAL A 101 -0.21 9.05 -11.57
N ASP A 102 0.82 9.21 -10.74
CA ASP A 102 1.48 10.52 -10.57
C ASP A 102 2.25 10.94 -11.83
N LEU A 103 3.03 10.03 -12.42
CA LEU A 103 3.78 10.22 -13.66
C LEU A 103 3.23 9.32 -14.79
N PRO A 104 2.17 9.73 -15.51
CA PRO A 104 1.56 8.92 -16.56
C PRO A 104 2.48 8.65 -17.75
N ASP A 105 3.49 9.49 -17.96
CA ASP A 105 4.49 9.32 -19.02
C ASP A 105 5.50 8.21 -18.68
N LEU A 106 5.48 7.70 -17.44
CA LEU A 106 6.27 6.56 -17.00
C LEU A 106 5.41 5.40 -16.53
N ASP A 107 4.09 5.54 -16.36
CA ASP A 107 3.27 4.62 -15.55
C ASP A 107 3.91 4.34 -14.19
N LEU A 108 4.29 5.43 -13.51
CA LEU A 108 4.98 5.40 -12.21
C LEU A 108 4.25 6.29 -11.20
N GLY A 109 3.82 5.71 -10.09
CA GLY A 109 3.37 6.44 -8.91
C GLY A 109 4.56 6.86 -8.04
N VAL A 110 4.40 7.96 -7.31
CA VAL A 110 5.43 8.48 -6.40
C VAL A 110 4.80 8.64 -5.03
N LYS A 111 5.36 7.93 -4.03
CA LYS A 111 4.91 8.05 -2.65
C LYS A 111 6.05 8.57 -1.80
N SER A 112 5.81 9.64 -1.05
CA SER A 112 6.81 10.25 -0.17
C SER A 112 6.39 10.13 1.30
N PRO A 113 6.32 8.91 1.88
CA PRO A 113 6.01 8.76 3.30
C PRO A 113 7.05 9.49 4.15
N SER A 114 6.64 9.81 5.37
CA SER A 114 7.55 10.23 6.42
C SER A 114 7.92 9.04 7.33
N GLU A 115 8.61 9.25 8.44
CA GLU A 115 9.10 8.21 9.34
C GLU A 115 7.99 7.37 10.02
N ASN A 116 6.72 7.74 9.85
CA ASN A 116 5.57 6.90 10.21
C ASN A 116 5.18 5.87 9.13
N PHE A 117 5.87 5.88 7.99
CA PHE A 117 5.73 4.96 6.85
C PHE A 117 4.35 4.92 6.16
N CYS A 118 3.47 5.86 6.47
CA CYS A 118 2.08 5.81 6.02
C CYS A 118 1.81 6.80 4.88
N THR A 119 1.14 6.32 3.83
CA THR A 119 0.51 7.16 2.81
C THR A 119 -0.89 6.63 2.50
N SER A 120 -1.65 7.38 1.69
CA SER A 120 -2.95 6.93 1.22
C SER A 120 -3.11 7.11 -0.28
N GLU A 121 -3.97 6.29 -0.87
CA GLU A 121 -4.28 6.30 -2.31
C GLU A 121 -5.73 5.87 -2.54
N PRO A 122 -6.49 6.53 -3.43
CA PRO A 122 -7.77 6.01 -3.87
C PRO A 122 -7.62 4.62 -4.47
N PHE A 123 -8.56 3.73 -4.20
CA PHE A 123 -8.56 2.38 -4.78
C PHE A 123 -9.66 2.25 -5.83
N PHE A 124 -9.40 1.45 -6.86
CA PHE A 124 -10.43 1.11 -7.86
C PHE A 124 -11.11 -0.21 -7.53
N SER A 125 -10.39 -1.10 -6.86
CA SER A 125 -10.89 -2.40 -6.46
C SER A 125 -10.28 -2.87 -5.16
N ALA A 126 -11.09 -3.51 -4.30
CA ALA A 126 -10.59 -4.16 -3.08
C ALA A 126 -9.53 -5.23 -3.38
N TYR A 127 -9.59 -5.84 -4.57
CA TYR A 127 -8.66 -6.89 -4.99
C TYR A 127 -7.23 -6.40 -5.23
N GLU A 128 -7.00 -5.08 -5.35
CA GLU A 128 -5.65 -4.48 -5.39
C GLU A 128 -4.80 -4.88 -4.18
N ARG A 129 -5.41 -5.20 -3.03
CA ARG A 129 -4.70 -5.77 -1.86
C ARG A 129 -3.99 -7.09 -2.14
N LEU A 130 -4.40 -7.81 -3.17
CA LEU A 130 -3.82 -9.11 -3.54
C LEU A 130 -3.07 -9.03 -4.88
N ILE A 131 -3.63 -8.32 -5.87
CA ILE A 131 -3.10 -8.28 -7.24
C ILE A 131 -2.15 -7.10 -7.50
N GLY A 132 -2.06 -6.16 -6.56
CA GLY A 132 -1.27 -4.94 -6.67
C GLY A 132 -1.95 -3.82 -7.45
N ALA A 133 -1.22 -2.72 -7.63
CA ALA A 133 -1.66 -1.54 -8.35
C ALA A 133 -1.64 -1.74 -9.89
N GLY A 134 -2.11 -0.73 -10.62
CA GLY A 134 -2.03 -0.69 -12.09
C GLY A 134 -0.72 -0.11 -12.65
N HIS A 135 0.20 0.32 -11.78
CA HIS A 135 1.44 1.01 -12.13
C HIS A 135 2.54 0.71 -11.12
N ASP A 136 3.81 0.88 -11.51
CA ASP A 136 4.95 0.73 -10.60
C ASP A 136 5.00 1.92 -9.63
N ILE A 137 5.59 1.79 -8.44
CA ILE A 137 5.72 2.90 -7.49
C ILE A 137 7.17 3.12 -7.08
N LEU A 138 7.58 4.39 -7.07
CA LEU A 138 8.79 4.85 -6.38
C LEU A 138 8.42 5.40 -5.00
N VAL A 139 8.91 4.75 -3.94
CA VAL A 139 8.69 5.16 -2.55
C VAL A 139 9.93 5.89 -2.03
N LEU A 140 9.75 7.12 -1.57
CA LEU A 140 10.79 8.06 -1.14
C LEU A 140 10.56 8.45 0.33
N LEU A 141 11.16 7.71 1.26
CA LEU A 141 11.01 7.98 2.69
C LEU A 141 11.73 9.28 3.06
N THR A 142 11.01 10.22 3.67
CA THR A 142 11.54 11.52 4.10
C THR A 142 11.73 11.61 5.61
N ASP A 143 12.59 12.52 6.07
CA ASP A 143 12.77 12.88 7.49
C ASP A 143 11.77 13.95 7.99
N TYR A 144 10.60 14.07 7.35
CA TYR A 144 9.66 15.17 7.61
C TYR A 144 9.16 15.21 9.06
N GLN A 145 8.83 14.09 9.70
CA GLN A 145 8.28 14.10 11.06
C GLN A 145 9.28 14.60 12.08
N SER A 146 10.55 14.22 11.94
CA SER A 146 11.62 14.71 12.82
C SER A 146 11.94 16.19 12.55
N ARG A 147 11.80 16.66 11.31
CA ARG A 147 12.17 18.02 10.90
C ARG A 147 11.06 19.07 11.04
N LYS A 148 9.77 18.70 10.97
CA LYS A 148 8.66 19.68 10.96
C LYS A 148 8.60 20.56 12.22
N ASN A 149 9.14 20.10 13.34
CA ASN A 149 9.17 20.83 14.61
C ASN A 149 10.52 21.54 14.87
N THR A 150 11.49 21.45 13.95
CA THR A 150 12.83 22.04 14.08
C THR A 150 13.13 22.98 12.89
N PRO A 151 12.59 24.22 12.89
CA PRO A 151 12.87 25.17 11.83
C PRO A 151 14.36 25.57 11.81
N PRO A 152 14.93 25.86 10.62
CA PRO A 152 14.29 25.86 9.31
C PRO A 152 14.06 24.45 8.74
N LEU A 153 12.96 24.24 7.99
CA LEU A 153 12.60 22.93 7.43
C LEU A 153 13.60 22.50 6.33
N ARG A 154 14.55 21.66 6.71
CA ARG A 154 15.54 21.05 5.83
C ARG A 154 15.19 19.58 5.63
N LEU A 155 14.40 19.33 4.59
CA LEU A 155 13.91 17.99 4.25
C LEU A 155 14.99 17.18 3.52
N GLN A 156 15.03 15.89 3.80
CA GLN A 156 15.86 14.92 3.07
C GLN A 156 15.08 13.62 2.81
N ILE A 157 15.32 13.02 1.65
CA ILE A 157 14.98 11.62 1.38
C ILE A 157 16.05 10.74 2.03
N ILE A 158 15.66 9.92 2.99
CA ILE A 158 16.55 9.11 3.84
C ILE A 158 16.64 7.65 3.38
N LYS A 159 15.59 7.11 2.75
CA LYS A 159 15.57 5.77 2.15
C LYS A 159 14.66 5.76 0.92
N TRP A 160 14.90 4.86 -0.02
CA TRP A 160 14.07 4.71 -1.21
C TRP A 160 13.94 3.26 -1.66
N ARG A 161 12.80 2.93 -2.27
CA ARG A 161 12.52 1.63 -2.90
C ARG A 161 11.71 1.83 -4.16
N TYR A 162 12.05 1.06 -5.18
CA TYR A 162 11.23 0.88 -6.37
C TYR A 162 10.43 -0.40 -6.22
N LEU A 163 9.12 -0.34 -6.42
CA LEU A 163 8.22 -1.48 -6.36
C LEU A 163 7.54 -1.68 -7.71
N ALA A 164 7.53 -2.92 -8.19
CA ALA A 164 6.70 -3.30 -9.32
C ALA A 164 5.21 -3.22 -8.94
N CYS A 165 4.34 -3.09 -9.93
CA CYS A 165 2.91 -2.91 -9.70
C CYS A 165 2.28 -4.00 -8.80
N THR A 166 2.70 -5.25 -8.93
CA THR A 166 2.20 -6.39 -8.14
C THR A 166 2.69 -6.39 -6.68
N GLU A 167 3.84 -5.76 -6.42
CA GLU A 167 4.45 -5.68 -5.09
C GLU A 167 3.73 -4.66 -4.18
N ILE A 168 2.87 -3.81 -4.75
CA ILE A 168 2.02 -2.84 -4.03
C ILE A 168 0.73 -3.55 -3.59
N ALA A 169 0.90 -4.61 -2.83
CA ALA A 169 -0.17 -5.45 -2.30
C ALA A 169 0.13 -5.79 -0.83
N ASP A 170 -0.89 -6.27 -0.10
CA ASP A 170 -0.74 -6.66 1.28
C ASP A 170 0.07 -7.94 1.40
N GLU A 171 1.28 -7.86 1.96
CA GLU A 171 2.20 -9.00 2.06
C GLU A 171 1.59 -10.20 2.80
N GLN A 172 0.90 -9.95 3.93
CA GLN A 172 0.36 -11.05 4.73
C GLN A 172 -0.76 -11.76 3.99
N LEU A 173 -1.67 -10.99 3.38
CA LEU A 173 -2.80 -11.56 2.66
C LEU A 173 -2.36 -12.26 1.37
N CYS A 174 -1.39 -11.68 0.65
CA CYS A 174 -0.73 -12.30 -0.50
C CYS A 174 -0.08 -13.64 -0.12
N ARG A 175 0.66 -13.70 1.00
CA ARG A 175 1.25 -14.95 1.51
C ARG A 175 0.19 -16.03 1.75
N ILE A 176 -0.91 -15.67 2.42
CA ILE A 176 -2.02 -16.60 2.70
C ILE A 176 -2.66 -17.08 1.39
N ALA A 177 -2.96 -16.15 0.49
CA ALA A 177 -3.56 -16.45 -0.80
C ALA A 177 -2.67 -17.37 -1.65
N LEU A 178 -1.36 -17.13 -1.66
CA LEU A 178 -0.39 -17.93 -2.42
C LEU A 178 -0.19 -19.32 -1.80
N LYS A 179 -0.10 -19.41 -0.46
CA LYS A 179 0.00 -20.69 0.28
C LYS A 179 -1.11 -21.66 -0.13
N HIS A 180 -2.35 -21.17 -0.17
CA HIS A 180 -3.53 -22.02 -0.36
C HIS A 180 -4.00 -22.13 -1.81
N ARG A 181 -3.49 -21.30 -2.72
CA ARG A 181 -3.91 -21.26 -4.13
C ARG A 181 -3.94 -22.65 -4.79
N PRO A 182 -2.85 -23.47 -4.76
CA PRO A 182 -2.84 -24.73 -5.52
C PRO A 182 -3.91 -25.71 -5.02
N TRP A 183 -4.07 -25.78 -3.70
CA TRP A 183 -5.05 -26.67 -3.07
C TRP A 183 -6.49 -26.20 -3.33
N LEU A 184 -6.77 -24.91 -3.18
CA LEU A 184 -8.10 -24.34 -3.44
C LEU A 184 -8.52 -24.52 -4.89
N LEU A 185 -7.64 -24.22 -5.85
CA LEU A 185 -7.93 -24.37 -7.29
C LEU A 185 -8.16 -25.83 -7.68
N ALA A 186 -7.45 -26.78 -7.07
CA ALA A 186 -7.66 -28.20 -7.32
C ALA A 186 -9.02 -28.70 -6.76
N LYS A 187 -9.57 -28.03 -5.74
CA LYS A 187 -10.83 -28.40 -5.10
C LYS A 187 -12.04 -27.72 -5.74
N SER A 188 -12.01 -26.40 -5.87
CA SER A 188 -13.12 -25.61 -6.38
C SER A 188 -12.70 -24.18 -6.69
N GLU A 189 -12.93 -23.76 -7.93
CA GLU A 189 -12.77 -22.37 -8.35
C GLU A 189 -13.66 -21.43 -7.52
N SER A 190 -14.92 -21.82 -7.28
CA SER A 190 -15.86 -21.02 -6.48
C SER A 190 -15.36 -20.82 -5.05
N TRP A 191 -14.80 -21.84 -4.41
CA TRP A 191 -14.21 -21.71 -3.08
C TRP A 191 -13.00 -20.80 -3.09
N THR A 192 -12.16 -20.90 -4.11
CA THR A 192 -11.00 -20.03 -4.28
C THR A 192 -11.42 -18.57 -4.37
N GLN A 193 -12.43 -18.27 -5.20
CA GLN A 193 -12.98 -16.92 -5.35
C GLN A 193 -13.56 -16.38 -4.03
N ARG A 194 -14.26 -17.21 -3.23
CA ARG A 194 -14.77 -16.81 -1.90
C ARG A 194 -13.66 -16.48 -0.92
N VAL A 195 -12.62 -17.31 -0.86
CA VAL A 195 -11.45 -17.04 -0.01
C VAL A 195 -10.77 -15.73 -0.42
N TYR A 196 -10.56 -15.51 -1.71
CA TYR A 196 -9.92 -14.29 -2.21
C TYR A 196 -10.79 -13.05 -2.03
N ARG A 197 -12.11 -13.18 -2.17
CA ARG A 197 -13.07 -12.14 -1.80
C ARG A 197 -12.92 -11.79 -0.31
N PHE A 198 -12.90 -12.78 0.59
CA PHE A 198 -12.66 -12.52 2.00
C PHE A 198 -11.33 -11.80 2.24
N LEU A 199 -10.22 -12.28 1.68
CA LEU A 199 -8.91 -11.64 1.84
C LEU A 199 -8.88 -10.21 1.30
N ALA A 200 -9.55 -9.91 0.17
CA ALA A 200 -9.64 -8.56 -0.36
C ALA A 200 -10.38 -7.60 0.60
N TYR A 201 -11.48 -8.05 1.20
CA TYR A 201 -12.35 -7.19 2.02
C TYR A 201 -12.10 -7.25 3.54
N VAL A 202 -11.28 -8.19 4.01
CA VAL A 202 -11.11 -8.44 5.46
C VAL A 202 -10.65 -7.18 6.19
N ASN A 203 -11.41 -6.78 7.21
CA ASN A 203 -11.02 -5.70 8.12
C ASN A 203 -10.26 -6.30 9.31
N GLN A 204 -8.93 -6.18 9.29
CA GLN A 204 -8.07 -6.69 10.35
C GLN A 204 -8.20 -5.92 11.67
N SER A 205 -9.15 -4.99 11.84
CA SER A 205 -9.51 -4.43 13.15
C SER A 205 -10.75 -5.10 13.76
N ASP A 206 -11.55 -5.79 12.95
CA ASP A 206 -12.73 -6.53 13.37
C ASP A 206 -12.33 -7.85 14.05
N TRP A 207 -12.95 -8.18 15.19
CA TRP A 207 -12.54 -9.35 15.96
C TRP A 207 -12.89 -10.65 15.23
N ARG A 208 -14.12 -10.80 14.73
CA ARG A 208 -14.55 -11.99 13.99
C ARG A 208 -13.70 -12.17 12.74
N ALA A 209 -13.46 -11.11 11.99
CA ALA A 209 -12.63 -11.16 10.79
C ALA A 209 -11.18 -11.56 11.09
N LYS A 210 -10.60 -11.13 12.21
CA LYS A 210 -9.27 -11.60 12.66
C LYS A 210 -9.25 -13.11 12.92
N GLN A 211 -10.27 -13.64 13.61
CA GLN A 211 -10.34 -15.08 13.89
C GLN A 211 -10.53 -15.87 12.59
N LEU A 212 -11.41 -15.41 11.69
CA LEU A 212 -11.60 -16.02 10.39
C LEU A 212 -10.32 -15.98 9.54
N LEU A 213 -9.58 -14.87 9.54
CA LEU A 213 -8.30 -14.77 8.83
C LEU A 213 -7.27 -15.76 9.36
N ARG A 214 -7.20 -15.95 10.69
CA ARG A 214 -6.35 -16.97 11.30
C ARG A 214 -6.74 -18.38 10.85
N MET A 215 -8.03 -18.69 10.76
CA MET A 215 -8.51 -19.99 10.28
C MET A 215 -8.27 -20.16 8.77
N VAL A 216 -8.41 -19.10 7.97
CA VAL A 216 -8.10 -19.10 6.55
C VAL A 216 -6.62 -19.40 6.29
N ASP A 217 -5.71 -18.90 7.12
CA ASP A 217 -4.27 -19.26 7.04
C ASP A 217 -4.01 -20.75 7.36
N LEU A 218 -5.00 -21.46 7.94
CA LEU A 218 -4.91 -22.86 8.38
C LEU A 218 -5.80 -23.82 7.55
N LEU A 219 -6.36 -23.40 6.40
CA LEU A 219 -7.37 -24.17 5.63
C LEU A 219 -7.00 -25.62 5.28
N ASP A 220 -5.71 -25.93 5.23
CA ASP A 220 -5.19 -27.24 4.86
C ASP A 220 -5.06 -28.22 6.05
N ASP A 221 -5.43 -27.80 7.26
CA ASP A 221 -5.20 -28.55 8.50
C ASP A 221 -6.38 -28.45 9.48
N ASP A 222 -7.32 -29.40 9.38
CA ASP A 222 -8.50 -29.51 10.24
C ASP A 222 -8.16 -29.53 11.75
N ALA A 223 -7.05 -30.14 12.16
CA ALA A 223 -6.65 -30.19 13.56
C ALA A 223 -6.23 -28.80 14.07
N LYS A 224 -5.48 -28.04 13.26
CA LYS A 224 -5.14 -26.65 13.59
C LYS A 224 -6.35 -25.73 13.55
N ILE A 225 -7.31 -25.96 12.65
CA ILE A 225 -8.57 -25.20 12.63
C ILE A 225 -9.34 -25.41 13.94
N ARG A 226 -9.50 -26.66 14.41
CA ARG A 226 -10.15 -26.95 15.71
C ARG A 226 -9.45 -26.24 16.86
N ALA A 227 -8.12 -26.37 16.95
CA ALA A 227 -7.35 -25.69 17.99
C ALA A 227 -7.49 -24.15 17.93
N ALA A 228 -7.60 -23.57 16.73
CA ALA A 228 -7.86 -22.14 16.57
C ALA A 228 -9.26 -21.76 17.09
N ILE A 229 -10.30 -22.53 16.76
CA ILE A 229 -11.68 -22.33 17.26
C ILE A 229 -11.72 -22.42 18.79
N ASP A 230 -11.12 -23.45 19.38
CA ASP A 230 -11.12 -23.67 20.83
C ASP A 230 -10.47 -22.50 21.58
N SER A 231 -9.42 -21.91 20.99
CA SER A 231 -8.73 -20.76 21.58
C SER A 231 -9.54 -19.45 21.55
N THR A 232 -10.58 -19.34 20.72
CA THR A 232 -11.33 -18.09 20.55
C THR A 232 -12.15 -17.70 21.78
N ALA A 233 -12.60 -18.65 22.60
CA ALA A 233 -13.39 -18.36 23.79
C ALA A 233 -12.58 -17.58 24.84
N ALA A 234 -11.30 -17.95 25.01
CA ALA A 234 -10.40 -17.24 25.92
C ALA A 234 -10.07 -15.84 25.41
N ASP A 235 -9.78 -15.68 24.11
CA ASP A 235 -9.52 -14.38 23.51
C ASP A 235 -10.75 -13.46 23.57
N PHE A 236 -11.95 -13.96 23.23
CA PHE A 236 -13.20 -13.19 23.29
C PHE A 236 -13.43 -12.59 24.68
N ARG A 237 -13.34 -13.42 25.73
CA ARG A 237 -13.46 -12.96 27.13
C ARG A 237 -12.40 -11.92 27.48
N ALA A 238 -11.15 -12.13 27.05
CA ALA A 238 -10.06 -11.18 27.31
C ALA A 238 -10.28 -9.83 26.60
N GLN A 239 -10.75 -9.84 25.35
CA GLN A 239 -11.05 -8.61 24.60
C GLN A 239 -12.23 -7.84 25.22
N ASN A 240 -13.30 -8.53 25.63
CA ASN A 240 -14.45 -7.88 26.27
C ASN A 240 -14.08 -7.28 27.64
N ALA A 241 -13.33 -8.01 28.47
CA ALA A 241 -12.81 -7.46 29.73
C ALA A 241 -11.93 -6.22 29.51
N ARG A 242 -11.16 -6.17 28.41
CA ARG A 242 -10.35 -4.99 28.05
C ARG A 242 -11.22 -3.81 27.59
N ARG A 243 -12.26 -4.06 26.78
CA ARG A 243 -13.21 -3.05 26.29
C ARG A 243 -14.01 -2.45 27.44
N GLU A 244 -14.49 -3.27 28.36
CA GLU A 244 -15.19 -2.82 29.57
C GLU A 244 -14.33 -1.88 30.41
N ARG A 245 -13.05 -2.22 30.65
CA ARG A 245 -12.09 -1.33 31.35
C ARG A 245 -11.88 0.01 30.66
N ARG A 246 -12.12 0.09 29.35
CA ARG A 246 -12.01 1.31 28.53
C ARG A 246 -13.34 2.01 28.31
N ASN A 247 -14.43 1.50 28.89
CA ASN A 247 -15.79 1.97 28.64
C ASN A 247 -16.18 1.92 27.14
N GLU A 248 -15.67 0.92 26.42
CA GLU A 248 -15.98 0.63 25.02
C GLU A 248 -17.09 -0.43 24.92
N ILE A 249 -17.85 -0.40 23.83
CA ILE A 249 -18.91 -1.39 23.58
C ILE A 249 -18.27 -2.80 23.47
N PRO A 250 -18.76 -3.81 24.22
CA PRO A 250 -18.31 -5.18 24.09
C PRO A 250 -18.49 -5.75 22.69
N LEU A 251 -17.72 -6.76 22.36
CA LEU A 251 -17.94 -7.57 21.16
C LEU A 251 -19.29 -8.30 21.29
N PRO A 252 -20.10 -8.34 20.22
CA PRO A 252 -21.37 -9.08 20.22
C PRO A 252 -21.16 -10.58 20.43
N ASP A 253 -22.02 -11.22 21.22
CA ASP A 253 -22.00 -12.69 21.39
C ASP A 253 -22.23 -13.41 20.05
N SER A 254 -22.99 -12.81 19.14
CA SER A 254 -23.22 -13.33 17.78
C SER A 254 -21.93 -13.52 16.99
N ASP A 255 -20.91 -12.69 17.23
CA ASP A 255 -19.60 -12.86 16.58
C ASP A 255 -18.88 -14.10 17.09
N PHE A 256 -18.94 -14.35 18.39
CA PHE A 256 -18.38 -15.56 19.00
C PHE A 256 -19.13 -16.82 18.56
N GLU A 257 -20.46 -16.78 18.59
CA GLU A 257 -21.32 -17.89 18.12
C GLU A 257 -21.10 -18.22 16.65
N ALA A 258 -20.88 -17.22 15.80
CA ALA A 258 -20.55 -17.43 14.39
C ALA A 258 -19.25 -18.22 14.21
N ILE A 259 -18.25 -18.00 15.06
CA ILE A 259 -17.00 -18.79 15.05
C ILE A 259 -17.24 -20.20 15.57
N GLN A 260 -17.98 -20.38 16.66
CA GLN A 260 -18.23 -21.70 17.25
C GLN A 260 -18.98 -22.63 16.29
N ARG A 261 -19.94 -22.11 15.53
CA ARG A 261 -20.71 -22.88 14.53
C ARG A 261 -19.85 -23.51 13.42
N ILE A 262 -18.62 -23.02 13.20
CA ILE A 262 -17.70 -23.64 12.24
C ILE A 262 -17.34 -25.08 12.65
N ALA A 263 -17.26 -25.36 13.96
CA ALA A 263 -16.88 -26.67 14.48
C ALA A 263 -17.88 -27.79 14.13
N ASP A 264 -19.12 -27.41 13.81
CA ASP A 264 -20.24 -28.31 13.49
C ASP A 264 -20.30 -28.71 12.00
N ILE A 265 -19.45 -28.11 11.16
CA ILE A 265 -19.45 -28.33 9.71
C ILE A 265 -18.32 -29.31 9.32
N HIS A 266 -18.66 -30.31 8.51
CA HIS A 266 -17.69 -31.27 7.96
C HIS A 266 -17.74 -31.29 6.42
N PRO A 267 -16.58 -31.18 5.74
CA PRO A 267 -15.25 -30.98 6.31
C PRO A 267 -15.05 -29.54 6.84
N LEU A 268 -14.15 -29.35 7.82
CA LEU A 268 -14.05 -28.07 8.55
C LEU A 268 -13.65 -26.89 7.67
N HIS A 269 -12.78 -27.11 6.68
CA HIS A 269 -12.39 -26.05 5.75
C HIS A 269 -13.59 -25.46 5.00
N THR A 270 -14.63 -26.25 4.70
CA THR A 270 -15.86 -25.73 4.10
C THR A 270 -16.56 -24.77 5.04
N GLY A 271 -16.66 -25.11 6.34
CA GLY A 271 -17.22 -24.22 7.34
C GLY A 271 -16.45 -22.90 7.48
N VAL A 272 -15.12 -22.95 7.41
CA VAL A 272 -14.28 -21.73 7.43
C VAL A 272 -14.52 -20.86 6.19
N ILE A 273 -14.55 -21.47 4.99
CA ILE A 273 -14.77 -20.75 3.73
C ILE A 273 -16.15 -20.08 3.71
N ASP A 274 -17.19 -20.79 4.13
CA ASP A 274 -18.54 -20.25 4.15
C ASP A 274 -18.69 -19.16 5.23
N ALA A 275 -18.10 -19.34 6.41
CA ALA A 275 -18.11 -18.30 7.45
C ALA A 275 -17.36 -17.03 7.03
N ALA A 276 -16.26 -17.18 6.28
CA ALA A 276 -15.50 -16.07 5.70
C ALA A 276 -16.30 -15.31 4.63
N ASP A 277 -16.96 -16.02 3.70
CA ASP A 277 -17.79 -15.40 2.67
C ASP A 277 -19.03 -14.72 3.26
N ASN A 278 -19.68 -15.36 4.25
CA ASN A 278 -20.81 -14.80 4.98
C ASN A 278 -20.42 -13.50 5.70
N TRP A 279 -19.23 -13.46 6.33
CA TRP A 279 -18.74 -12.21 6.93
C TRP A 279 -18.62 -11.08 5.90
N VAL A 280 -18.16 -11.37 4.67
CA VAL A 280 -18.14 -10.36 3.59
C VAL A 280 -19.55 -9.93 3.22
N ALA A 281 -20.48 -10.88 3.03
CA ALA A 281 -21.86 -10.57 2.67
C ALA A 281 -22.56 -9.71 3.74
N GLU A 282 -22.35 -10.00 5.02
CA GLU A 282 -22.90 -9.26 6.14
C GLU A 282 -22.31 -7.85 6.27
N THR A 283 -20.98 -7.71 6.12
CA THR A 283 -20.27 -6.45 6.40
C THR A 283 -20.18 -5.52 5.19
N GLN A 284 -20.00 -6.06 3.99
CA GLN A 284 -19.82 -5.28 2.77
C GLN A 284 -21.11 -5.17 1.94
N LYS A 285 -22.08 -6.05 2.18
CA LYS A 285 -23.33 -6.11 1.40
C LYS A 285 -23.01 -6.14 -0.10
N ASP A 286 -23.65 -5.29 -0.88
CA ASP A 286 -23.45 -5.18 -2.34
C ASP A 286 -22.03 -4.75 -2.74
N ALA A 287 -21.28 -4.09 -1.86
CA ALA A 287 -19.92 -3.64 -2.17
C ALA A 287 -18.91 -4.81 -2.20
N GLY A 288 -19.18 -5.90 -1.49
CA GLY A 288 -18.34 -7.08 -1.44
C GLY A 288 -18.61 -7.99 -2.61
N ARG A 289 -18.29 -7.62 -3.85
CA ARG A 289 -18.52 -8.50 -5.01
C ARG A 289 -17.46 -9.59 -5.16
N LEU A 290 -17.78 -10.66 -5.89
CA LEU A 290 -16.78 -11.60 -6.43
C LEU A 290 -15.83 -10.88 -7.43
N PRO A 291 -14.61 -11.41 -7.66
CA PRO A 291 -13.70 -10.82 -8.63
C PRO A 291 -14.32 -10.88 -10.03
N ASN A 292 -14.07 -9.87 -10.86
CA ASN A 292 -14.40 -9.94 -12.28
C ASN A 292 -13.38 -10.81 -13.03
N GLU A 293 -13.60 -11.06 -14.33
CA GLU A 293 -12.74 -11.94 -15.13
C GLU A 293 -11.25 -11.52 -15.11
N ASN A 294 -10.96 -10.23 -15.25
CA ASN A 294 -9.58 -9.73 -15.24
C ASN A 294 -8.92 -9.91 -13.86
N GLU A 295 -9.64 -9.54 -12.80
CA GLU A 295 -9.16 -9.72 -11.43
C GLU A 295 -8.95 -11.20 -11.11
N TRP A 296 -9.88 -12.06 -11.53
CA TRP A 296 -9.80 -13.49 -11.32
C TRP A 296 -8.58 -14.10 -12.01
N GLN A 297 -8.35 -13.76 -13.28
CA GLN A 297 -7.16 -14.19 -14.01
C GLN A 297 -5.86 -13.77 -13.29
N ARG A 298 -5.79 -12.52 -12.81
CA ARG A 298 -4.63 -12.02 -12.05
C ARG A 298 -4.48 -12.69 -10.69
N LEU A 299 -5.58 -12.95 -10.00
CA LEU A 299 -5.59 -13.66 -8.73
C LEU A 299 -5.17 -15.13 -8.87
N ARG A 300 -5.54 -15.77 -9.99
CA ARG A 300 -5.23 -17.16 -10.29
C ARG A 300 -3.78 -17.35 -10.73
N ASP A 301 -3.31 -16.52 -11.65
CA ASP A 301 -2.03 -16.75 -12.34
C ASP A 301 -0.93 -15.75 -11.92
N GLY A 302 -1.29 -14.64 -11.26
CA GLY A 302 -0.34 -13.61 -10.85
C GLY A 302 0.56 -14.01 -9.67
N PRO A 303 1.58 -13.20 -9.36
CA PRO A 303 2.62 -13.57 -8.40
C PRO A 303 2.15 -13.57 -6.93
N LEU A 304 1.17 -12.72 -6.57
CA LEU A 304 0.78 -12.46 -5.17
C LEU A 304 2.01 -12.18 -4.29
N ASP A 305 2.83 -11.22 -4.72
CA ASP A 305 4.12 -10.89 -4.12
C ASP A 305 4.10 -9.54 -3.40
N GLY A 306 2.96 -9.19 -2.79
CA GLY A 306 2.81 -7.97 -2.01
C GLY A 306 3.91 -7.78 -0.97
N LYS A 307 4.38 -6.53 -0.80
CA LYS A 307 5.51 -6.18 0.08
C LYS A 307 5.19 -5.16 1.15
N ILE A 308 3.94 -4.70 1.22
CA ILE A 308 3.53 -3.62 2.12
C ILE A 308 2.37 -4.08 3.01
N GLY A 309 2.08 -3.31 4.07
CA GLY A 309 0.81 -3.44 4.76
C GLY A 309 -0.27 -2.61 4.06
N MET A 310 -1.47 -3.15 3.87
CA MET A 310 -2.60 -2.42 3.32
C MET A 310 -3.85 -2.62 4.14
N SER A 311 -4.42 -1.52 4.63
CA SER A 311 -5.70 -1.55 5.36
C SER A 311 -6.79 -0.81 4.61
N PHE A 312 -8.01 -1.35 4.70
CA PHE A 312 -9.21 -0.78 4.11
C PHE A 312 -9.77 0.37 4.97
N ALA A 313 -10.11 1.48 4.32
CA ALA A 313 -10.87 2.60 4.86
C ALA A 313 -11.73 3.18 3.71
N LEU A 314 -11.89 4.50 3.61
CA LEU A 314 -12.46 5.15 2.40
C LEU A 314 -11.49 5.17 1.20
N GLN A 315 -10.23 4.81 1.43
CA GLN A 315 -9.12 4.76 0.48
C GLN A 315 -8.09 3.75 1.00
N TRP A 316 -7.14 3.31 0.17
CA TRP A 316 -6.04 2.52 0.68
C TRP A 316 -5.20 3.33 1.64
N ARG A 317 -4.86 2.71 2.77
CA ARG A 317 -3.78 3.17 3.65
C ARG A 317 -2.62 2.22 3.49
N TYR A 318 -1.57 2.68 2.83
CA TYR A 318 -0.33 1.95 2.68
C TYR A 318 0.52 2.14 3.92
N ASN A 319 1.15 1.06 4.36
CA ASN A 319 2.17 1.07 5.39
C ASN A 319 3.45 0.44 4.82
N PHE A 320 4.49 1.26 4.66
CA PHE A 320 5.78 0.84 4.15
C PHE A 320 6.77 0.44 5.28
N GLY A 321 6.28 0.25 6.51
CA GLY A 321 7.10 -0.06 7.67
C GLY A 321 7.89 -1.35 7.51
N ARG A 322 7.34 -2.35 6.81
CA ARG A 322 8.09 -3.58 6.49
C ARG A 322 9.26 -3.37 5.52
N LEU A 323 9.16 -2.37 4.64
CA LEU A 323 10.23 -2.05 3.67
C LEU A 323 11.37 -1.24 4.28
N PHE A 324 11.06 -0.40 5.27
CA PHE A 324 11.99 0.62 5.77
C PHE A 324 12.28 0.58 7.27
N GLY A 325 11.39 -0.04 8.05
CA GLY A 325 11.52 -0.22 9.48
C GLY A 325 12.59 -1.24 9.83
N GLU A 326 13.00 -1.25 11.10
CA GLU A 326 13.85 -2.30 11.62
C GLU A 326 12.99 -3.55 11.90
N PRO A 327 13.55 -4.78 11.85
CA PRO A 327 12.79 -6.01 12.07
C PRO A 327 11.96 -6.05 13.38
N SER A 328 12.31 -5.21 14.36
CA SER A 328 11.68 -5.08 15.68
C SER A 328 10.49 -4.12 15.74
N THR A 329 10.17 -3.36 14.68
CA THR A 329 9.11 -2.33 14.69
C THR A 329 7.75 -2.81 14.15
N ILE A 330 7.63 -4.08 13.79
CA ILE A 330 6.40 -4.68 13.27
C ILE A 330 5.71 -5.40 14.43
N ALA A 331 4.79 -4.71 15.13
CA ALA A 331 3.94 -5.26 16.19
C ALA A 331 2.47 -5.15 15.82
#